data_AF-A0AAQ0RDR1-F1
#
_entry.id   AF-A0AAQ0RDR1-F1
#
_cell.length_a   1.000
_cell.length_b   1.000
_cell.length_c   1.000
_cell.angle_alpha   90.00
_cell.angle_beta   90.00
_cell.angle_gamma   90.00
#
_symmetry.space_group_name_H-M   'P 1'
#
loop_
_entity.id
_entity.type
_entity.pdbx_description
1 polymer ?
#
loop_
_entity_poly.entity_id
_entity_poly.type
_entity_poly.pdbx_seq_one_letter_code
_entity_poly.pdbx_strand_id
1 'polypeptide(L)'
;MAPTDQKAAPVPCENEAPNNPLILRTALVIAVIGASGAFQAYTQKTALGSLLVHGSAVLAATLALVYFLDRRYSRNATWPVFALLIAACVPATSWYWSTLPRNSAVAGIVIVCLAITGIIVARELTFAVRVRTVAITLLVLLVLSLIVVILDPSTGIDVDTRAVAYRGIFTHKNTLGRMAAIEVVLVAVILMLPDVKRIPWVAALAVAGIVLFEARSQTSLVAAGIALATVLALKCFRRTPNAHLASTVIIGLYIGVSGAMKVLGPDVAAILSRDVTLTGRLHLWTVSGYYAEQRPLLGWGFGSVWAPDSAVGQMIRSKLSFPATSAHNGMLDIRLQIGWIGFLLLLAGFYLLLSTALGRARSRTEYIAVVAIMVLVFSMDLTESTLFFGAMWLIVWVFLAPYGPSTHRSHSARRADTNDVYSLATQQRGGR
;
A
#
# COMPACT_ATOMS: atom_id res chain seq x y z
N MET A 1 -57.67 -39.94 -23.03
CA MET A 1 -57.10 -38.58 -23.15
C MET A 1 -55.89 -38.50 -22.25
N ALA A 2 -54.69 -38.62 -22.81
CA ALA A 2 -53.45 -38.41 -22.07
C ALA A 2 -53.09 -36.92 -22.13
N PRO A 3 -52.72 -36.25 -21.02
CA PRO A 3 -52.03 -34.98 -21.10
C PRO A 3 -50.54 -35.24 -21.32
N THR A 4 -50.01 -34.60 -22.36
CA THR A 4 -48.60 -34.49 -22.69
C THR A 4 -47.84 -33.70 -21.62
N ASP A 5 -46.89 -34.34 -20.96
CA ASP A 5 -45.87 -33.66 -20.14
C ASP A 5 -44.90 -32.90 -21.04
N GLN A 6 -45.08 -31.57 -21.11
CA GLN A 6 -44.07 -30.66 -21.61
C GLN A 6 -42.88 -30.68 -20.66
N LYS A 7 -41.77 -31.31 -21.08
CA LYS A 7 -40.45 -31.08 -20.48
C LYS A 7 -40.13 -29.59 -20.54
N ALA A 8 -40.17 -28.92 -19.39
CA ALA A 8 -39.63 -27.59 -19.23
C ALA A 8 -38.15 -27.61 -19.64
N ALA A 9 -37.81 -26.85 -20.68
CA ALA A 9 -36.43 -26.61 -21.07
C ALA A 9 -35.70 -25.92 -19.91
N PRO A 10 -34.46 -26.31 -19.58
CA PRO A 10 -33.68 -25.58 -18.60
C PRO A 10 -33.45 -24.15 -19.11
N VAL A 11 -33.81 -23.18 -18.28
CA VAL A 11 -33.49 -21.76 -18.47
C VAL A 11 -31.98 -21.65 -18.74
N PRO A 12 -31.55 -20.91 -19.78
CA PRO A 12 -30.12 -20.76 -20.05
C PRO A 12 -29.50 -20.09 -18.82
N CYS A 13 -28.46 -20.71 -18.26
CA CYS A 13 -27.62 -20.09 -17.24
C CYS A 13 -27.24 -18.69 -17.74
N GLU A 14 -27.69 -17.65 -17.02
CA GLU A 14 -27.19 -16.29 -17.20
C GLU A 14 -25.67 -16.34 -17.18
N ASN A 15 -25.09 -15.82 -18.26
CA ASN A 15 -23.66 -15.65 -18.50
C ASN A 15 -22.89 -15.36 -17.19
N GLU A 16 -22.23 -16.39 -16.64
CA GLU A 16 -21.14 -16.19 -15.71
C GLU A 16 -20.07 -15.40 -16.47
N ALA A 17 -19.98 -14.10 -16.20
CA ALA A 17 -18.88 -13.28 -16.68
C ALA A 17 -17.57 -14.02 -16.36
N PRO A 18 -16.60 -14.06 -17.29
CA PRO A 18 -15.35 -14.75 -17.04
C PRO A 18 -14.57 -13.95 -16.00
N ASN A 19 -14.76 -14.29 -14.72
CA ASN A 19 -13.88 -13.88 -13.63
C ASN A 19 -12.53 -14.54 -13.89
N ASN A 20 -11.74 -14.01 -14.81
CA ASN A 20 -10.44 -14.57 -15.16
C ASN A 20 -9.40 -14.03 -14.16
N PRO A 21 -9.02 -14.80 -13.12
CA PRO A 21 -8.10 -14.31 -12.08
C PRO A 21 -6.74 -13.92 -12.65
N LEU A 22 -6.40 -14.38 -13.86
CA LEU A 22 -5.17 -14.02 -14.56
C LEU A 22 -5.15 -12.54 -14.97
N ILE A 23 -6.27 -11.99 -15.44
CA ILE A 23 -6.36 -10.58 -15.87
C ILE A 23 -6.15 -9.67 -14.66
N LEU A 24 -6.83 -9.96 -13.56
CA LEU A 24 -6.71 -9.18 -12.32
C LEU A 24 -5.32 -9.29 -11.67
N ARG A 25 -4.69 -10.47 -11.71
CA ARG A 25 -3.29 -10.62 -11.27
C ARG A 25 -2.35 -9.80 -12.14
N THR A 26 -2.50 -9.87 -13.46
CA THR A 26 -1.67 -9.08 -14.39
C THR A 26 -1.85 -7.59 -14.15
N ALA A 27 -3.10 -7.15 -13.92
CA ALA A 27 -3.38 -5.75 -13.61
C ALA A 27 -2.76 -5.31 -12.28
N LEU A 28 -2.81 -6.16 -11.25
CA LEU A 28 -2.14 -5.91 -9.99
C LEU A 28 -0.61 -5.79 -10.16
N VAL A 29 0.02 -6.65 -10.97
CA VAL A 29 1.46 -6.58 -11.27
C VAL A 29 1.79 -5.23 -11.93
N ILE A 30 1.07 -4.84 -12.98
CA ILE A 30 1.28 -3.56 -13.68
C ILE A 30 1.11 -2.38 -12.73
N ALA A 31 0.06 -2.41 -11.89
CA ALA A 31 -0.21 -1.35 -10.92
C ALA A 31 0.91 -1.25 -9.87
N VAL A 32 1.42 -2.38 -9.34
CA VAL A 32 2.54 -2.39 -8.39
C VAL A 32 3.81 -1.84 -9.03
N ILE A 33 4.15 -2.27 -10.26
CA ILE A 33 5.33 -1.78 -10.98
C ILE A 33 5.23 -0.27 -11.20
N GLY A 34 4.14 0.21 -11.79
CA GLY A 34 3.95 1.64 -12.08
C GLY A 34 3.95 2.49 -10.81
N ALA A 35 3.29 2.02 -9.75
CA ALA A 35 3.19 2.75 -8.50
C ALA A 35 4.50 2.71 -7.68
N SER A 36 5.36 1.70 -7.87
CA SER A 36 6.64 1.58 -7.13
C SER A 36 7.67 2.65 -7.50
N GLY A 37 7.49 3.33 -8.64
CA GLY A 37 8.50 4.22 -9.22
C GLY A 37 9.68 3.47 -9.83
N ALA A 38 9.56 2.15 -10.01
CA ALA A 38 10.53 1.36 -10.75
C ALA A 38 10.70 1.91 -12.17
N PHE A 39 11.94 1.89 -12.66
CA PHE A 39 12.33 2.38 -13.97
C PHE A 39 12.17 3.89 -14.19
N GLN A 40 11.64 4.66 -13.23
CA GLN A 40 11.41 6.11 -13.41
C GLN A 40 12.71 6.87 -13.74
N ALA A 41 13.85 6.42 -13.22
CA ALA A 41 15.18 6.96 -13.54
C ALA A 41 15.58 6.74 -15.01
N TYR A 42 15.13 5.65 -15.60
CA TYR A 42 15.44 5.23 -16.98
C TYR A 42 14.41 5.76 -17.98
N THR A 43 13.21 6.11 -17.49
CA THR A 43 12.05 6.36 -18.34
C THR A 43 11.66 7.82 -18.49
N GLN A 44 12.17 8.72 -17.65
CA GLN A 44 12.10 10.16 -17.96
C GLN A 44 12.76 10.52 -19.31
N LYS A 45 13.59 9.61 -19.85
CA LYS A 45 14.23 9.75 -21.18
C LYS A 45 13.59 8.89 -22.28
N THR A 46 12.59 8.05 -21.99
CA THR A 46 12.04 7.08 -22.98
C THR A 46 10.52 6.96 -22.95
N ALA A 47 9.90 6.83 -24.13
CA ALA A 47 8.44 6.69 -24.29
C ALA A 47 7.85 5.46 -23.56
N LEU A 48 8.67 4.45 -23.25
CA LEU A 48 8.23 3.19 -22.68
C LEU A 48 7.83 3.29 -21.21
N GLY A 49 8.43 4.18 -20.41
CA GLY A 49 7.99 4.33 -19.01
C GLY A 49 7.12 5.52 -18.71
N SER A 50 6.96 6.48 -19.64
CA SER A 50 5.72 7.25 -19.64
C SER A 50 4.55 6.29 -19.84
N LEU A 51 4.66 5.29 -20.74
CA LEU A 51 3.63 4.27 -20.92
C LEU A 51 3.39 3.39 -19.68
N LEU A 52 4.41 3.04 -18.89
CA LEU A 52 4.21 2.25 -17.65
C LEU A 52 3.52 3.05 -16.55
N VAL A 53 3.95 4.30 -16.34
CA VAL A 53 3.34 5.17 -15.31
C VAL A 53 1.92 5.55 -15.72
N HIS A 54 1.72 6.06 -16.95
CA HIS A 54 0.41 6.47 -17.43
C HIS A 54 -0.49 5.26 -17.74
N GLY A 55 0.07 4.14 -18.19
CA GLY A 55 -0.66 2.90 -18.43
C GLY A 55 -1.18 2.26 -17.15
N SER A 56 -0.43 2.34 -16.04
CA SER A 56 -0.94 1.91 -14.73
C SER A 56 -2.09 2.79 -14.24
N ALA A 57 -2.05 4.10 -14.51
CA ALA A 57 -3.14 5.03 -14.22
C ALA A 57 -4.36 4.79 -15.11
N VAL A 58 -4.17 4.52 -16.41
CA VAL A 58 -5.24 4.16 -17.36
C VAL A 58 -5.89 2.85 -16.96
N LEU A 59 -5.10 1.82 -16.64
CA LEU A 59 -5.62 0.54 -16.17
C LEU A 59 -6.42 0.69 -14.89
N ALA A 60 -5.92 1.50 -13.95
CA ALA A 60 -6.62 1.80 -12.73
C ALA A 60 -7.95 2.55 -12.96
N ALA A 61 -7.97 3.46 -13.94
CA ALA A 61 -9.18 4.16 -14.38
C ALA A 61 -10.18 3.24 -15.09
N THR A 62 -9.71 2.32 -15.94
CA THR A 62 -10.55 1.32 -16.61
C THR A 62 -11.19 0.38 -15.60
N LEU A 63 -10.41 -0.11 -14.64
CA LEU A 63 -10.93 -0.93 -13.54
C LEU A 63 -11.95 -0.15 -12.69
N ALA A 64 -11.68 1.13 -12.42
CA ALA A 64 -12.63 1.99 -11.73
C ALA A 64 -13.95 2.17 -12.48
N LEU A 65 -13.90 2.37 -13.80
CA LEU A 65 -15.09 2.45 -14.64
C LEU A 65 -15.91 1.16 -14.59
N VAL A 66 -15.26 -0.01 -14.67
CA VAL A 66 -15.92 -1.32 -14.55
C VAL A 66 -16.61 -1.48 -13.20
N TYR A 67 -15.99 -1.02 -12.10
CA TYR A 67 -16.59 -1.04 -10.77
C TYR A 67 -17.84 -0.18 -10.66
N PHE A 68 -17.82 1.04 -11.21
CA PHE A 68 -18.99 1.93 -11.17
C PHE A 68 -20.15 1.42 -12.03
N LEU A 69 -19.86 0.69 -13.09
CA LEU A 69 -20.87 0.11 -13.98
C LEU A 69 -21.52 -1.16 -13.42
N ASP A 70 -20.88 -1.87 -12.48
CA ASP A 70 -21.42 -3.11 -11.91
C ASP A 70 -22.01 -2.89 -10.50
N ARG A 71 -23.34 -2.94 -10.42
CA ARG A 71 -24.12 -2.74 -9.18
C ARG A 71 -23.82 -3.77 -8.07
N ARG A 72 -23.16 -4.90 -8.39
CA ARG A 72 -22.77 -5.92 -7.39
C ARG A 72 -21.77 -5.38 -6.37
N TYR A 73 -21.02 -4.34 -6.70
CA TYR A 73 -19.93 -3.87 -5.85
C TYR A 73 -20.34 -2.91 -4.72
N SER A 74 -21.52 -2.27 -4.75
CA SER A 74 -21.91 -1.29 -3.72
C SER A 74 -22.31 -1.91 -2.37
N ARG A 75 -22.68 -3.20 -2.34
CA ARG A 75 -23.47 -3.78 -1.23
C ARG A 75 -22.70 -4.25 0.02
N ASN A 76 -21.37 -4.32 0.00
CA ASN A 76 -20.56 -4.96 1.06
C ASN A 76 -19.30 -4.18 1.52
N ALA A 77 -19.23 -2.87 1.28
CA ALA A 77 -18.12 -2.07 1.82
C ALA A 77 -18.34 -1.78 3.31
N THR A 78 -17.29 -1.91 4.13
CA THR A 78 -17.36 -1.57 5.55
C THR A 78 -17.00 -0.12 5.81
N TRP A 79 -17.42 0.37 6.98
CA TRP A 79 -17.19 1.74 7.39
C TRP A 79 -15.73 2.24 7.26
N PRO A 80 -14.67 1.45 7.57
CA PRO A 80 -13.29 1.90 7.39
C PRO A 80 -12.88 2.09 5.92
N VAL A 81 -13.41 1.25 5.01
CA VAL A 81 -13.20 1.40 3.56
C VAL A 81 -13.90 2.65 3.06
N PHE A 82 -15.12 2.92 3.52
CA PHE A 82 -15.82 4.17 3.21
C PHE A 82 -15.09 5.40 3.75
N ALA A 83 -14.58 5.37 4.98
CA ALA A 83 -13.84 6.48 5.57
C ALA A 83 -12.57 6.83 4.78
N LEU A 84 -11.83 5.82 4.31
CA LEU A 84 -10.64 6.04 3.48
C LEU A 84 -10.97 6.46 2.05
N LEU A 85 -12.12 6.04 1.50
CA LEU A 85 -12.62 6.57 0.23
C LEU A 85 -12.99 8.05 0.36
N ILE A 86 -13.64 8.44 1.45
CA ILE A 86 -13.92 9.85 1.76
C ILE A 86 -12.62 10.64 1.90
N ALA A 87 -11.61 10.08 2.59
CA ALA A 87 -10.29 10.69 2.68
C ALA A 87 -9.63 10.83 1.29
N ALA A 88 -9.83 9.87 0.37
CA ALA A 88 -9.36 9.93 -1.01
C ALA A 88 -10.08 11.00 -1.85
N CYS A 89 -11.33 11.33 -1.52
CA CYS A 89 -12.10 12.36 -2.20
C CYS A 89 -11.53 13.76 -1.99
N VAL A 90 -10.90 14.05 -0.86
CA VAL A 90 -10.35 15.41 -0.58
C VAL A 90 -9.19 15.75 -1.53
N PRO A 91 -8.16 14.90 -1.73
CA PRO A 91 -7.20 15.07 -2.82
C PRO A 91 -7.88 15.18 -4.19
N ALA A 92 -8.91 14.37 -4.44
CA ALA A 92 -9.62 14.32 -5.72
C ALA A 92 -10.40 15.60 -6.06
N THR A 93 -10.91 16.32 -5.06
CA THR A 93 -11.63 17.59 -5.24
C THR A 93 -10.72 18.81 -5.11
N SER A 94 -9.45 18.61 -4.70
CA SER A 94 -8.52 19.70 -4.44
C SER A 94 -8.18 20.59 -5.64
N TRP A 95 -8.45 20.12 -6.86
CA TRP A 95 -8.33 20.95 -8.07
C TRP A 95 -9.19 22.22 -8.02
N TYR A 96 -10.28 22.23 -7.26
CA TYR A 96 -11.18 23.38 -7.16
C TYR A 96 -10.56 24.59 -6.45
N TRP A 97 -9.68 24.36 -5.48
CA TRP A 97 -9.00 25.43 -4.71
C TRP A 97 -7.48 25.45 -4.92
N SER A 98 -6.98 24.57 -5.80
CA SER A 98 -5.56 24.42 -6.08
C SER A 98 -4.96 25.62 -6.80
N THR A 99 -3.70 25.90 -6.51
CA THR A 99 -2.89 26.86 -7.30
C THR A 99 -2.53 26.35 -8.69
N LEU A 100 -2.52 25.03 -8.88
CA LEU A 100 -2.33 24.38 -10.18
C LEU A 100 -3.45 23.35 -10.39
N PRO A 101 -4.67 23.78 -10.79
CA PRO A 101 -5.85 22.93 -10.90
C PRO A 101 -5.63 21.67 -11.74
N ARG A 102 -4.93 21.79 -12.88
CA ARG A 102 -4.65 20.66 -13.78
C ARG A 102 -3.82 19.57 -13.09
N ASN A 103 -2.76 19.95 -12.37
CA ASN A 103 -1.89 19.00 -11.69
C ASN A 103 -2.63 18.30 -10.56
N SER A 104 -3.46 19.04 -9.83
CA SER A 104 -4.32 18.48 -8.78
C SER A 104 -5.41 17.55 -9.30
N ALA A 105 -6.01 17.87 -10.45
CA ALA A 105 -6.99 16.99 -11.09
C ALA A 105 -6.33 15.66 -11.49
N VAL A 106 -5.17 15.69 -12.15
CA VAL A 106 -4.44 14.48 -12.55
C VAL A 106 -4.03 13.66 -11.32
N ALA A 107 -3.43 14.28 -10.31
CA ALA A 107 -3.00 13.59 -9.10
C ALA A 107 -4.18 13.01 -8.31
N GLY A 108 -5.29 13.73 -8.23
CA GLY A 108 -6.54 13.28 -7.62
C GLY A 108 -7.16 12.07 -8.33
N ILE A 109 -7.23 12.12 -9.66
CA ILE A 109 -7.70 10.99 -10.48
C ILE A 109 -6.84 9.75 -10.22
N VAL A 110 -5.51 9.88 -10.20
CA VAL A 110 -4.60 8.75 -9.95
C VAL A 110 -4.87 8.11 -8.58
N ILE A 111 -5.01 8.91 -7.52
CA ILE A 111 -5.30 8.40 -6.16
C ILE A 111 -6.61 7.63 -6.10
N VAL A 112 -7.67 8.16 -6.72
CA VAL A 112 -8.98 7.51 -6.73
C VAL A 112 -8.93 6.22 -7.54
N CYS A 113 -8.27 6.24 -8.70
CA CYS A 113 -8.10 5.06 -9.54
C CYS A 113 -7.32 3.95 -8.81
N LEU A 114 -6.22 4.30 -8.11
CA LEU A 114 -5.45 3.34 -7.31
C LEU A 114 -6.27 2.79 -6.13
N ALA A 115 -7.08 3.62 -5.48
CA ALA A 115 -7.98 3.19 -4.41
C ALA A 115 -9.01 2.17 -4.91
N ILE A 116 -9.69 2.48 -6.02
CA ILE A 116 -10.70 1.59 -6.59
C ILE A 116 -10.06 0.30 -7.11
N THR A 117 -8.90 0.38 -7.75
CA THR A 117 -8.13 -0.80 -8.20
C THR A 117 -7.82 -1.71 -7.03
N GLY A 118 -7.30 -1.16 -5.92
CA GLY A 118 -7.03 -1.94 -4.72
C GLY A 118 -8.28 -2.60 -4.14
N ILE A 119 -9.44 -1.90 -4.15
CA ILE A 119 -10.73 -2.46 -3.70
C ILE A 119 -11.18 -3.63 -4.58
N ILE A 120 -11.13 -3.49 -5.91
CA ILE A 120 -11.52 -4.56 -6.85
C ILE A 120 -10.63 -5.77 -6.64
N VAL A 121 -9.32 -5.56 -6.67
CA VAL A 121 -8.32 -6.63 -6.45
C VAL A 121 -8.57 -7.32 -5.11
N ALA A 122 -8.86 -6.56 -4.06
CA ALA A 122 -9.09 -7.08 -2.73
C ALA A 122 -10.41 -7.86 -2.56
N ARG A 123 -11.40 -7.61 -3.41
CA ARG A 123 -12.65 -8.37 -3.46
C ARG A 123 -12.55 -9.62 -4.32
N GLU A 124 -11.92 -9.52 -5.47
CA GLU A 124 -11.90 -10.60 -6.46
C GLU A 124 -10.79 -11.63 -6.21
N LEU A 125 -9.64 -11.21 -5.65
CA LEU A 125 -8.53 -12.10 -5.36
C LEU A 125 -8.51 -12.46 -3.87
N THR A 126 -8.27 -13.72 -3.54
CA THR A 126 -8.05 -14.14 -2.15
C THR A 126 -6.80 -13.48 -1.56
N PHE A 127 -6.77 -13.28 -0.24
CA PHE A 127 -5.63 -12.64 0.43
C PHE A 127 -4.30 -13.31 0.07
N ALA A 128 -4.23 -14.64 0.11
CA ALA A 128 -3.02 -15.39 -0.23
C ALA A 128 -2.55 -15.12 -1.66
N VAL A 129 -3.46 -14.98 -2.63
CA VAL A 129 -3.12 -14.64 -4.01
C VAL A 129 -2.58 -13.22 -4.10
N ARG A 130 -3.20 -12.25 -3.41
CA ARG A 130 -2.74 -10.84 -3.42
C ARG A 130 -1.35 -10.69 -2.85
N VAL A 131 -1.12 -11.20 -1.63
CA VAL A 131 0.18 -11.11 -0.96
C VAL A 131 1.27 -11.76 -1.82
N ARG A 132 1.02 -12.96 -2.35
CA ARG A 132 2.00 -13.66 -3.21
C ARG A 132 2.25 -12.93 -4.52
N THR A 133 1.22 -12.36 -5.14
CA THR A 133 1.37 -11.61 -6.40
C THR A 133 2.24 -10.37 -6.16
N VAL A 134 1.92 -9.57 -5.14
CA VAL A 134 2.73 -8.39 -4.80
C VAL A 134 4.15 -8.79 -4.42
N ALA A 135 4.34 -9.82 -3.60
CA ALA A 135 5.66 -10.25 -3.16
C ALA A 135 6.53 -10.77 -4.32
N ILE A 136 5.97 -11.59 -5.22
CA ILE A 136 6.70 -12.03 -6.41
C ILE A 136 7.08 -10.83 -7.29
N THR A 137 6.17 -9.87 -7.48
CA THR A 137 6.48 -8.65 -8.24
C THR A 137 7.63 -7.88 -7.60
N LEU A 138 7.57 -7.63 -6.30
CA LEU A 138 8.63 -6.91 -5.59
C LEU A 138 9.95 -7.69 -5.63
N LEU A 139 9.95 -9.00 -5.38
CA LEU A 139 11.14 -9.84 -5.49
C LEU A 139 11.80 -9.71 -6.87
N VAL A 140 11.02 -9.73 -7.96
CA VAL A 140 11.55 -9.50 -9.31
C VAL A 140 12.19 -8.13 -9.43
N LEU A 141 11.54 -7.07 -8.93
CA LEU A 141 12.10 -5.70 -8.96
C LEU A 141 13.39 -5.59 -8.12
N LEU A 142 13.48 -6.28 -6.98
CA LEU A 142 14.68 -6.30 -6.13
C LEU A 142 15.84 -7.07 -6.81
N VAL A 143 15.55 -8.22 -7.43
CA VAL A 143 16.55 -8.98 -8.19
C VAL A 143 17.05 -8.17 -9.39
N LEU A 144 16.15 -7.54 -10.15
CA LEU A 144 16.53 -6.65 -11.24
C LEU A 144 17.38 -5.47 -10.76
N SER A 145 17.08 -4.94 -9.57
CA SER A 145 17.89 -3.89 -8.94
C SER A 145 19.32 -4.35 -8.65
N LEU A 146 19.50 -5.56 -8.12
CA LEU A 146 20.82 -6.15 -7.90
C LEU A 146 21.58 -6.39 -9.21
N ILE A 147 20.89 -6.90 -10.24
CA ILE A 147 21.48 -7.10 -11.56
C ILE A 147 22.00 -5.77 -12.12
N VAL A 148 21.20 -4.70 -12.04
CA VAL A 148 21.59 -3.36 -12.50
C VAL A 148 22.79 -2.84 -11.72
N VAL A 149 22.84 -3.02 -10.40
CA VAL A 149 23.99 -2.59 -9.59
C VAL A 149 25.29 -3.28 -10.04
N ILE A 150 25.22 -4.53 -10.48
CA ILE A 150 26.39 -5.30 -10.93
C ILE A 150 26.78 -4.95 -12.37
N LEU A 151 25.79 -4.89 -13.28
CA LEU A 151 26.04 -4.70 -14.72
C LEU A 151 26.26 -3.23 -15.11
N ASP A 152 25.58 -2.30 -14.42
CA ASP A 152 25.74 -0.86 -14.60
C ASP A 152 25.81 -0.15 -13.23
N PRO A 153 26.96 -0.26 -12.52
CA PRO A 153 27.15 0.40 -11.24
C PRO A 153 26.97 1.93 -11.32
N SER A 154 27.27 2.53 -12.47
CA SER A 154 27.17 3.98 -12.67
C SER A 154 25.73 4.49 -12.51
N THR A 155 24.75 3.69 -12.95
CA THR A 155 23.33 4.01 -12.75
C THR A 155 22.77 3.35 -11.49
N GLY A 156 23.16 2.12 -11.17
CA GLY A 156 22.61 1.34 -10.06
C GLY A 156 23.02 1.82 -8.66
N ILE A 157 24.13 2.56 -8.54
CA ILE A 157 24.64 3.08 -7.27
C ILE A 157 24.30 4.57 -7.14
N ASP A 158 23.77 4.94 -5.97
CA ASP A 158 23.57 6.32 -5.56
C ASP A 158 24.80 6.75 -4.76
N VAL A 159 25.71 7.48 -5.40
CA VAL A 159 26.89 8.05 -4.75
C VAL A 159 26.50 9.42 -4.18
N ASP A 160 25.88 9.39 -3.00
CA ASP A 160 25.75 10.58 -2.18
C ASP A 160 27.09 10.81 -1.46
N THR A 161 27.38 12.07 -1.13
CA THR A 161 28.56 12.56 -0.39
C THR A 161 28.99 11.71 0.81
N ARG A 162 28.12 10.83 1.34
CA ARG A 162 28.20 10.11 2.63
C ARG A 162 28.46 8.62 2.54
N ALA A 163 28.07 7.94 1.46
CA ALA A 163 28.18 6.49 1.34
C ALA A 163 27.80 6.01 -0.07
N VAL A 164 28.42 4.91 -0.49
CA VAL A 164 27.96 4.07 -1.61
C VAL A 164 26.68 3.35 -1.16
N ALA A 165 25.54 3.65 -1.78
CA ALA A 165 24.26 3.02 -1.48
C ALA A 165 23.59 2.52 -2.76
N TYR A 166 22.85 1.42 -2.69
CA TYR A 166 22.17 0.88 -3.87
C TYR A 166 20.85 1.62 -4.12
N ARG A 167 20.60 1.96 -5.37
CA ARG A 167 19.28 2.43 -5.85
C ARG A 167 18.70 1.56 -6.96
N GLY A 168 19.53 0.78 -7.66
CA GLY A 168 19.11 -0.19 -8.67
C GLY A 168 18.28 0.43 -9.79
N ILE A 169 17.07 -0.10 -10.01
CA ILE A 169 16.15 0.40 -11.05
C ILE A 169 15.35 1.64 -10.62
N PHE A 170 15.51 2.11 -9.38
CA PHE A 170 14.76 3.23 -8.82
C PHE A 170 15.54 4.53 -8.90
N THR A 171 14.83 5.65 -8.71
CA THR A 171 15.41 7.00 -8.74
C THR A 171 16.34 7.29 -7.57
N HIS A 172 16.01 6.78 -6.38
CA HIS A 172 16.73 7.03 -5.13
C HIS A 172 16.84 5.77 -4.28
N LYS A 173 17.93 5.71 -3.49
CA LYS A 173 18.17 4.64 -2.51
C LYS A 173 17.02 4.41 -1.52
N ASN A 174 16.34 5.48 -1.09
CA ASN A 174 15.22 5.40 -0.17
C ASN A 174 13.99 4.70 -0.79
N THR A 175 13.80 4.84 -2.11
CA THR A 175 12.74 4.13 -2.83
C THR A 175 13.02 2.63 -2.88
N LEU A 176 14.27 2.24 -3.16
CA LEU A 176 14.68 0.83 -3.14
C LEU A 176 14.53 0.22 -1.74
N GLY A 177 15.06 0.90 -0.72
CA GLY A 177 14.95 0.46 0.68
C GLY A 177 13.50 0.30 1.13
N ARG A 178 12.61 1.19 0.70
CA ARG A 178 11.17 1.10 0.96
C ARG A 178 10.52 -0.13 0.34
N MET A 179 10.83 -0.44 -0.92
CA MET A 179 10.32 -1.65 -1.58
C MET A 179 10.84 -2.92 -0.91
N ALA A 180 12.12 -2.94 -0.52
CA ALA A 180 12.72 -4.05 0.20
C ALA A 180 12.09 -4.26 1.58
N ALA A 181 11.82 -3.18 2.32
CA ALA A 181 11.15 -3.22 3.62
C ALA A 181 9.71 -3.77 3.53
N ILE A 182 8.96 -3.38 2.49
CA ILE A 182 7.64 -3.96 2.21
C ILE A 182 7.77 -5.45 1.94
N GLU A 183 8.72 -5.86 1.08
CA GLU A 183 8.94 -7.28 0.75
C GLU A 183 9.26 -8.12 1.99
N VAL A 184 10.13 -7.63 2.87
CA VAL A 184 10.45 -8.29 4.15
C VAL A 184 9.18 -8.59 4.96
N VAL A 185 8.27 -7.61 5.08
CA VAL A 185 7.01 -7.77 5.82
C VAL A 185 6.06 -8.74 5.10
N LEU A 186 5.92 -8.63 3.78
CA LEU A 186 5.06 -9.52 3.00
C LEU A 186 5.52 -10.97 3.08
N VAL A 187 6.82 -11.22 2.93
CA VAL A 187 7.40 -12.57 3.03
C VAL A 187 7.24 -13.13 4.45
N ALA A 188 7.44 -12.31 5.49
CA ALA A 188 7.17 -12.72 6.87
C ALA A 188 5.71 -13.15 7.09
N VAL A 189 4.75 -12.44 6.49
CA VAL A 189 3.32 -12.80 6.50
C VAL A 189 3.07 -14.08 5.70
N ILE A 190 3.65 -14.24 4.50
CA ILE A 190 3.49 -15.45 3.67
C ILE A 190 3.97 -16.69 4.43
N LEU A 191 5.09 -16.61 5.14
CA LEU A 191 5.61 -17.70 5.97
C LEU A 191 4.69 -18.09 7.13
N MET A 192 3.66 -17.29 7.44
CA MET A 192 2.61 -17.63 8.41
C MET A 192 1.37 -18.27 7.78
N LEU A 193 1.24 -18.25 6.45
CA LEU A 193 0.11 -18.88 5.77
C LEU A 193 0.27 -20.41 5.76
N PRO A 194 -0.85 -21.17 5.84
CA PRO A 194 -0.81 -22.61 5.73
C PRO A 194 -0.33 -23.06 4.34
N ASP A 195 0.24 -24.26 4.26
CA ASP A 195 0.58 -24.96 3.01
C ASP A 195 1.58 -24.23 2.09
N VAL A 196 2.47 -23.43 2.68
CA VAL A 196 3.52 -22.69 1.96
C VAL A 196 4.82 -23.48 1.95
N LYS A 197 5.38 -23.71 0.75
CA LYS A 197 6.77 -24.18 0.59
C LYS A 197 7.72 -23.10 1.09
N ARG A 198 8.39 -23.32 2.23
CA ARG A 198 9.13 -22.26 2.94
C ARG A 198 10.43 -21.84 2.25
N ILE A 199 11.16 -22.78 1.65
CA ILE A 199 12.48 -22.55 1.05
C ILE A 199 12.52 -21.35 0.08
N PRO A 200 11.67 -21.24 -0.96
CA PRO A 200 11.71 -20.10 -1.88
C PRO A 200 11.43 -18.76 -1.19
N TRP A 201 10.58 -18.75 -0.17
CA TRP A 201 10.27 -17.53 0.58
C TRP A 201 11.38 -17.16 1.56
N VAL A 202 12.12 -18.12 2.11
CA VAL A 202 13.33 -17.83 2.89
C VAL A 202 14.42 -17.22 1.99
N ALA A 203 14.57 -17.73 0.76
CA ALA A 203 15.47 -17.13 -0.22
C ALA A 203 15.03 -15.71 -0.61
N ALA A 204 13.73 -15.49 -0.85
CA ALA A 204 13.18 -14.15 -1.10
C ALA A 204 13.43 -13.19 0.07
N LEU A 205 13.27 -13.67 1.31
CA LEU A 205 13.57 -12.89 2.52
C LEU A 205 15.05 -12.51 2.59
N ALA A 206 15.96 -13.42 2.24
CA ALA A 206 17.39 -13.16 2.20
C ALA A 206 17.72 -12.08 1.16
N VAL A 207 17.18 -12.18 -0.05
CA VAL A 207 17.34 -11.15 -1.10
C VAL A 207 16.82 -9.80 -0.62
N ALA A 208 15.61 -9.76 -0.05
CA ALA A 208 15.03 -8.52 0.46
C ALA A 208 15.84 -7.92 1.61
N GLY A 209 16.37 -8.75 2.52
CA GLY A 209 17.24 -8.33 3.62
C GLY A 209 18.57 -7.73 3.12
N ILE A 210 19.23 -8.39 2.16
CA ILE A 210 20.46 -7.88 1.53
C ILE A 210 20.19 -6.52 0.88
N VAL A 211 19.14 -6.43 0.05
CA VAL A 211 18.81 -5.18 -0.64
C VAL A 211 18.43 -4.07 0.34
N LEU A 212 17.69 -4.39 1.41
CA LEU A 212 17.34 -3.41 2.44
C LEU A 212 18.57 -2.85 3.15
N PHE A 213 19.56 -3.71 3.44
CA PHE A 213 20.82 -3.32 4.05
C PHE A 213 21.67 -2.45 3.10
N GLU A 214 21.86 -2.91 1.86
CA GLU A 214 22.68 -2.21 0.87
C GLU A 214 22.05 -0.91 0.34
N ALA A 215 20.72 -0.77 0.42
CA ALA A 215 20.05 0.50 0.13
C ALA A 215 20.42 1.59 1.16
N ARG A 216 20.94 1.22 2.35
CA ARG A 216 21.34 2.14 3.43
C ARG A 216 20.29 3.19 3.80
N SER A 217 19.01 2.83 3.66
CA SER A 217 17.87 3.67 4.07
C SER A 217 17.55 3.41 5.54
N GLN A 218 18.03 4.29 6.44
CA GLN A 218 17.80 4.18 7.88
C GLN A 218 16.31 4.12 8.21
N THR A 219 15.50 4.98 7.61
CA THR A 219 14.04 4.99 7.76
C THR A 219 13.43 3.64 7.39
N SER A 220 13.82 3.06 6.25
CA SER A 220 13.24 1.79 5.80
C SER A 220 13.67 0.62 6.68
N LEU A 221 14.93 0.59 7.13
CA LEU A 221 15.45 -0.44 8.02
C LEU A 221 14.73 -0.43 9.38
N VAL A 222 14.61 0.74 9.99
CA VAL A 222 13.92 0.92 11.27
C VAL A 222 12.43 0.58 11.13
N ALA A 223 11.76 1.09 10.09
CA ALA A 223 10.35 0.81 9.84
C ALA A 223 10.10 -0.70 9.63
N ALA A 224 10.96 -1.39 8.89
CA ALA A 224 10.87 -2.85 8.70
C ALA A 224 11.04 -3.60 10.02
N GLY A 225 11.98 -3.18 10.88
CA GLY A 225 12.17 -3.74 12.21
C GLY A 225 10.92 -3.61 13.09
N ILE A 226 10.32 -2.42 13.16
CA ILE A 226 9.07 -2.18 13.91
C ILE A 226 7.93 -3.03 13.35
N ALA A 227 7.80 -3.11 12.02
CA ALA A 227 6.75 -3.89 11.37
C ALA A 227 6.92 -5.40 11.62
N LEU A 228 8.14 -5.93 11.56
CA LEU A 228 8.44 -7.32 11.90
C LEU A 228 8.17 -7.62 13.37
N ALA A 229 8.58 -6.74 14.28
CA ALA A 229 8.28 -6.86 15.70
C ALA A 229 6.76 -6.83 15.95
N THR A 230 6.02 -6.00 15.21
CA THR A 230 4.55 -5.99 15.22
C THR A 230 3.96 -7.33 14.76
N VAL A 231 4.47 -7.88 13.66
CA VAL A 231 4.06 -9.20 13.14
C VAL A 231 4.31 -10.29 14.18
N LEU A 232 5.48 -10.30 14.82
CA LEU A 232 5.85 -11.26 15.86
C LEU A 232 5.00 -11.09 17.13
N ALA A 233 4.81 -9.86 17.61
CA ALA A 233 3.98 -9.55 18.76
C ALA A 233 2.54 -10.02 18.54
N LEU A 234 1.91 -9.62 17.43
CA LEU A 234 0.55 -10.07 17.11
C LEU A 234 0.48 -11.58 16.95
N LYS A 235 1.51 -12.23 16.39
CA LYS A 235 1.56 -13.69 16.30
C LYS A 235 1.63 -14.36 17.66
N CYS A 236 2.49 -13.91 18.57
CA CYS A 236 2.68 -14.50 19.89
C CYS A 236 1.49 -14.24 20.82
N PHE A 237 0.96 -13.01 20.81
CA PHE A 237 -0.13 -12.58 21.67
C PHE A 237 -1.54 -12.85 21.09
N ARG A 238 -1.65 -13.49 19.91
CA ARG A 238 -2.96 -13.80 19.29
C ARG A 238 -3.87 -14.64 20.19
N ARG A 239 -3.27 -15.50 21.05
CA ARG A 239 -3.99 -16.41 21.96
C ARG A 239 -4.07 -15.93 23.41
N THR A 240 -3.46 -14.79 23.73
CA THR A 240 -3.52 -14.26 25.10
C THR A 240 -4.82 -13.46 25.32
N PRO A 241 -5.51 -13.63 26.47
CA PRO A 241 -6.74 -12.90 26.79
C PRO A 241 -6.57 -11.37 26.77
N ASN A 242 -5.37 -10.88 27.13
CA ASN A 242 -5.06 -9.45 27.24
C ASN A 242 -4.67 -8.83 25.89
N ALA A 243 -5.67 -8.48 25.07
CA ALA A 243 -5.50 -7.82 23.76
C ALA A 243 -4.74 -6.50 23.88
N HIS A 244 -5.02 -5.83 25.00
CA HIS A 244 -4.42 -4.56 25.37
C HIS A 244 -2.90 -4.69 25.47
N LEU A 245 -2.36 -5.84 25.87
CA LEU A 245 -0.90 -6.03 25.95
C LEU A 245 -0.24 -5.98 24.57
N ALA A 246 -0.84 -6.60 23.54
CA ALA A 246 -0.30 -6.54 22.18
C ALA A 246 -0.36 -5.11 21.63
N SER A 247 -1.47 -4.41 21.82
CA SER A 247 -1.62 -3.00 21.44
C SER A 247 -0.66 -2.09 22.20
N THR A 248 -0.47 -2.31 23.51
CA THR A 248 0.46 -1.55 24.36
C THR A 248 1.91 -1.82 24.00
N VAL A 249 2.28 -3.05 23.63
CA VAL A 249 3.63 -3.38 23.13
C VAL A 249 3.87 -2.74 21.77
N ILE A 250 2.88 -2.74 20.86
CA ILE A 250 2.99 -2.08 19.55
C ILE A 250 3.10 -0.55 19.71
N ILE A 251 2.24 0.04 20.55
CA ILE A 251 2.27 1.48 20.86
C ILE A 251 3.57 1.84 21.58
N GLY A 252 4.00 1.03 22.54
CA GLY A 252 5.26 1.22 23.27
C GLY A 252 6.49 1.10 22.38
N LEU A 253 6.49 0.17 21.42
CA LEU A 253 7.55 0.04 20.43
C LEU A 253 7.54 1.23 19.46
N TYR A 254 6.37 1.66 19.02
CA TYR A 254 6.22 2.81 18.13
C TYR A 254 6.66 4.11 18.81
N ILE A 255 6.23 4.35 20.05
CA ILE A 255 6.63 5.50 20.86
C ILE A 255 8.12 5.42 21.21
N GLY A 256 8.61 4.24 21.59
CA GLY A 256 10.02 4.01 21.92
C GLY A 256 10.93 4.28 20.74
N VAL A 257 10.58 3.81 19.54
CA VAL A 257 11.38 4.06 18.34
C VAL A 257 11.22 5.49 17.82
N SER A 258 10.01 6.06 17.86
CA SER A 258 9.81 7.48 17.49
C SER A 258 10.51 8.43 18.45
N GLY A 259 10.52 8.11 19.74
CA GLY A 259 11.24 8.82 20.79
C GLY A 259 12.75 8.65 20.64
N ALA A 260 13.24 7.43 20.41
CA ALA A 260 14.65 7.16 20.13
C ALA A 260 15.13 7.90 18.88
N MET A 261 14.36 7.95 17.80
CA MET A 261 14.72 8.71 16.60
C MET A 261 14.75 10.23 16.84
N LYS A 262 13.96 10.76 17.79
CA LYS A 262 14.00 12.17 18.17
C LYS A 262 15.15 12.50 19.13
N VAL A 263 15.44 11.62 20.09
CA VAL A 263 16.42 11.82 21.16
C VAL A 263 17.82 11.41 20.71
N LEU A 264 17.96 10.22 20.14
CA LEU A 264 19.22 9.69 19.65
C LEU A 264 19.50 10.10 18.21
N GLY A 265 18.53 10.63 17.47
CA GLY A 265 18.74 11.11 16.09
C GLY A 265 19.90 12.11 15.97
N PRO A 266 19.95 13.16 16.80
CA PRO A 266 21.07 14.10 16.86
C PRO A 266 22.39 13.46 17.30
N ASP A 267 22.39 12.62 18.34
CA ASP A 267 23.62 12.03 18.90
C ASP A 267 24.20 10.90 18.04
N VAL A 268 23.34 10.07 17.42
CA VAL A 268 23.72 9.07 16.41
C VAL A 268 24.23 9.76 15.15
N ALA A 269 23.65 10.90 14.76
CA ALA A 269 24.17 11.73 13.67
C ALA A 269 25.52 12.40 14.02
N ALA A 270 25.73 12.75 15.28
CA ALA A 270 27.00 13.31 15.78
C ALA A 270 28.12 12.25 15.82
N ILE A 271 27.83 11.03 16.27
CA ILE A 271 28.78 9.90 16.29
C ILE A 271 29.11 9.42 14.86
N LEU A 272 28.18 9.56 13.90
CA LEU A 272 28.37 9.20 12.48
C LEU A 272 29.00 10.32 11.63
N SER A 273 29.42 11.44 12.22
CA SER A 273 30.15 12.52 11.55
C SER A 273 29.50 12.99 10.23
N ARG A 274 28.36 13.72 10.24
CA ARG A 274 27.97 14.70 9.17
C ARG A 274 26.59 15.34 9.39
N ASP A 275 26.61 16.58 9.85
CA ASP A 275 25.44 17.36 10.27
C ASP A 275 24.94 18.34 9.20
N VAL A 276 24.42 17.80 8.07
CA VAL A 276 23.83 18.63 6.99
C VAL A 276 22.41 18.16 6.59
N THR A 277 22.05 16.88 6.78
CA THR A 277 20.70 16.41 6.39
C THR A 277 19.65 16.67 7.44
N LEU A 278 19.96 16.53 8.73
CA LEU A 278 18.97 16.76 9.78
C LEU A 278 18.67 18.26 9.85
N THR A 279 19.72 19.09 9.81
CA THR A 279 19.63 20.57 9.72
C THR A 279 18.87 21.01 8.46
N GLY A 280 19.18 20.42 7.29
CA GLY A 280 18.46 20.70 6.04
C GLY A 280 16.98 20.28 6.08
N ARG A 281 16.66 19.13 6.71
CA ARG A 281 15.28 18.67 6.90
C ARG A 281 14.53 19.53 7.91
N LEU A 282 15.17 19.94 9.01
CA LEU A 282 14.56 20.82 9.99
C LEU A 282 14.19 22.16 9.35
N HIS A 283 15.10 22.76 8.59
CA HIS A 283 14.83 24.00 7.85
C HIS A 283 13.73 23.83 6.80
N LEU A 284 13.74 22.73 6.04
CA LEU A 284 12.63 22.37 5.13
C LEU A 284 11.30 22.29 5.89
N TRP A 285 11.25 21.63 7.04
CA TRP A 285 10.02 21.50 7.82
C TRP A 285 9.54 22.83 8.39
N THR A 286 10.44 23.70 8.84
CA THR A 286 10.10 25.05 9.30
C THR A 286 9.49 25.87 8.17
N VAL A 287 10.12 25.87 6.99
CA VAL A 287 9.64 26.64 5.83
C VAL A 287 8.32 26.05 5.30
N SER A 288 8.24 24.73 5.10
CA SER A 288 7.01 24.07 4.66
C SER A 288 5.88 24.24 5.68
N GLY A 289 6.18 24.20 6.98
CA GLY A 289 5.23 24.49 8.05
C GLY A 289 4.65 25.90 7.93
N TYR A 290 5.52 26.91 7.74
CA TYR A 290 5.08 28.28 7.53
C TYR A 290 4.11 28.42 6.34
N TYR A 291 4.39 27.79 5.20
CA TYR A 291 3.48 27.83 4.05
C TYR A 291 2.21 27.00 4.25
N ALA A 292 2.26 25.92 5.03
CA ALA A 292 1.05 25.16 5.37
C ALA A 292 0.07 26.01 6.19
N GLU A 293 0.57 26.84 7.11
CA GLU A 293 -0.27 27.71 7.94
C GLU A 293 -0.85 28.92 7.18
N GLN A 294 -0.38 29.21 5.95
CA GLN A 294 -1.02 30.22 5.10
C GLN A 294 -2.36 29.75 4.50
N ARG A 295 -2.55 28.43 4.35
CA ARG A 295 -3.80 27.82 3.88
C ARG A 295 -4.17 26.63 4.77
N PRO A 296 -4.47 26.85 6.06
CA PRO A 296 -4.48 25.79 7.06
C PRO A 296 -5.61 24.78 6.86
N LEU A 297 -6.77 25.19 6.35
CA LEU A 297 -7.94 24.30 6.23
C LEU A 297 -7.87 23.37 5.02
N LEU A 298 -7.60 23.93 3.84
CA LEU A 298 -7.69 23.23 2.54
C LEU A 298 -6.33 23.01 1.87
N GLY A 299 -5.27 23.65 2.33
CA GLY A 299 -3.93 23.57 1.72
C GLY A 299 -3.86 24.23 0.34
N TRP A 300 -2.78 23.93 -0.38
CA TRP A 300 -2.45 24.54 -1.67
C TRP A 300 -2.96 23.79 -2.90
N GLY A 301 -3.49 22.57 -2.71
CA GLY A 301 -3.93 21.64 -3.75
C GLY A 301 -3.04 20.40 -3.82
N PHE A 302 -3.62 19.20 -3.89
CA PHE A 302 -2.87 17.95 -3.96
C PHE A 302 -2.04 17.88 -5.25
N GLY A 303 -0.78 17.47 -5.20
CA GLY A 303 0.11 17.43 -6.37
C GLY A 303 0.51 18.79 -6.96
N SER A 304 0.07 19.91 -6.38
CA SER A 304 0.37 21.26 -6.89
C SER A 304 1.67 21.84 -6.33
N VAL A 305 2.00 21.56 -5.07
CA VAL A 305 3.09 22.24 -4.35
C VAL A 305 4.46 21.90 -4.91
N TRP A 306 4.70 20.63 -5.20
CA TRP A 306 6.02 20.15 -5.63
C TRP A 306 6.19 20.12 -7.15
N ALA A 307 5.18 20.58 -7.89
CA ALA A 307 5.29 20.70 -9.34
C ALA A 307 6.42 21.69 -9.73
N PRO A 308 7.09 21.49 -10.88
CA PRO A 308 8.16 22.38 -11.32
C PRO A 308 7.72 23.85 -11.45
N ASP A 309 6.49 24.06 -11.92
CA ASP A 309 5.83 25.34 -12.17
C ASP A 309 5.10 25.93 -10.95
N SER A 310 5.24 25.29 -9.77
CA SER A 310 4.56 25.74 -8.56
C SER A 310 5.18 26.99 -7.97
N ALA A 311 4.43 28.09 -7.89
CA ALA A 311 4.88 29.32 -7.23
C ALA A 311 5.20 29.08 -5.74
N VAL A 312 4.34 28.37 -5.01
CA VAL A 312 4.59 28.02 -3.60
C VAL A 312 5.77 27.06 -3.46
N GLY A 313 5.91 26.09 -4.35
CA GLY A 313 7.07 25.19 -4.39
C GLY A 313 8.38 25.94 -4.61
N GLN A 314 8.38 26.92 -5.54
CA GLN A 314 9.55 27.76 -5.80
C GLN A 314 9.88 28.66 -4.61
N MET A 315 8.89 29.22 -3.94
CA MET A 315 9.10 30.00 -2.70
C MET A 315 9.66 29.16 -1.54
N ILE A 316 9.31 27.88 -1.45
CA ILE A 316 9.91 26.96 -0.48
C ILE A 316 11.35 26.65 -0.91
N ARG A 317 11.57 26.24 -2.15
CA ARG A 317 12.89 25.86 -2.69
C ARG A 317 13.90 27.00 -2.64
N SER A 318 13.47 28.25 -2.86
CA SER A 318 14.37 29.41 -2.81
C SER A 318 14.96 29.67 -1.41
N LYS A 319 14.36 29.11 -0.36
CA LYS A 319 14.86 29.17 1.01
C LYS A 319 15.73 27.98 1.39
N LEU A 320 15.92 27.01 0.49
CA LEU A 320 16.66 25.77 0.71
C LEU A 320 17.95 25.73 -0.09
N SER A 321 18.94 24.99 0.41
CA SER A 321 20.20 24.73 -0.30
C SER A 321 20.13 23.56 -1.28
N PHE A 322 18.95 22.95 -1.46
CA PHE A 322 18.75 21.77 -2.30
C PHE A 322 17.37 21.78 -2.97
N PRO A 323 17.23 21.13 -4.14
CA PRO A 323 15.97 21.11 -4.89
C PRO A 323 14.97 20.10 -4.28
N ALA A 324 14.25 20.52 -3.25
CA ALA A 324 13.25 19.67 -2.60
C ALA A 324 12.09 19.29 -3.56
N THR A 325 11.79 18.00 -3.63
CA THR A 325 10.67 17.43 -4.41
C THR A 325 9.51 16.97 -3.52
N SER A 326 9.66 17.05 -2.20
CA SER A 326 8.66 16.74 -1.18
C SER A 326 9.03 17.41 0.14
N ALA A 327 8.15 17.35 1.14
CA ALA A 327 8.48 17.81 2.50
C ALA A 327 9.39 16.82 3.27
N HIS A 328 9.66 15.62 2.73
CA HIS A 328 10.34 14.52 3.44
C HIS A 328 9.73 14.25 4.83
N ASN A 329 8.41 14.42 4.92
CA ASN A 329 7.58 14.17 6.10
C ASN A 329 6.15 14.18 5.59
N GLY A 330 5.57 12.98 5.40
CA GLY A 330 4.27 12.87 4.74
C GLY A 330 3.15 13.53 5.53
N MET A 331 3.22 13.57 6.86
CA MET A 331 2.24 14.30 7.68
C MET A 331 2.24 15.80 7.35
N LEU A 332 3.41 16.43 7.34
CA LEU A 332 3.56 17.83 6.99
C LEU A 332 3.19 18.08 5.52
N ASP A 333 3.58 17.17 4.64
CA ASP A 333 3.30 17.26 3.21
C ASP A 333 1.79 17.24 2.92
N ILE A 334 1.06 16.36 3.61
CA ILE A 334 -0.39 16.26 3.54
C ILE A 334 -1.05 17.54 4.03
N ARG A 335 -0.63 18.07 5.18
CA ARG A 335 -1.15 19.35 5.68
C ARG A 335 -0.87 20.48 4.70
N LEU A 336 0.32 20.54 4.11
CA LEU A 336 0.69 21.56 3.13
C LEU A 336 -0.18 21.47 1.86
N GLN A 337 -0.48 20.26 1.40
CA GLN A 337 -1.20 20.06 0.15
C GLN A 337 -2.73 20.14 0.29
N ILE A 338 -3.32 19.51 1.31
CA ILE A 338 -4.79 19.39 1.47
C ILE A 338 -5.33 19.90 2.82
N GLY A 339 -4.46 20.55 3.61
CA GLY A 339 -4.84 21.20 4.87
C GLY A 339 -5.24 20.24 5.98
N TRP A 340 -5.67 20.82 7.10
CA TRP A 340 -6.13 20.10 8.28
C TRP A 340 -7.36 19.23 8.00
N ILE A 341 -8.26 19.64 7.10
CA ILE A 341 -9.46 18.86 6.77
C ILE A 341 -9.05 17.52 6.15
N GLY A 342 -8.22 17.55 5.10
CA GLY A 342 -7.74 16.34 4.46
C GLY A 342 -6.87 15.48 5.38
N PHE A 343 -6.00 16.12 6.17
CA PHE A 343 -5.14 15.44 7.14
C PHE A 343 -5.95 14.70 8.22
N LEU A 344 -6.93 15.35 8.84
CA LEU A 344 -7.72 14.74 9.92
C LEU A 344 -8.63 13.62 9.40
N LEU A 345 -9.19 13.77 8.19
CA LEU A 345 -9.97 12.71 7.56
C LEU A 345 -9.13 11.47 7.26
N LEU A 346 -7.91 11.66 6.76
CA LEU A 346 -6.97 10.56 6.56
C LEU A 346 -6.59 9.89 7.88
N LEU A 347 -6.27 10.69 8.91
CA LEU A 347 -5.91 10.17 10.22
C LEU A 347 -7.07 9.38 10.84
N ALA A 348 -8.30 9.87 10.70
CA ALA A 348 -9.51 9.16 11.14
C ALA A 348 -9.69 7.84 10.38
N GLY A 349 -9.54 7.83 9.05
CA GLY A 349 -9.61 6.61 8.24
C GLY A 349 -8.53 5.60 8.63
N PHE A 350 -7.30 6.06 8.85
CA PHE A 350 -6.19 5.23 9.32
C PHE A 350 -6.46 4.66 10.71
N TYR A 351 -6.97 5.47 11.65
CA TYR A 351 -7.34 5.01 12.99
C TYR A 351 -8.45 3.96 12.97
N LEU A 352 -9.52 4.19 12.18
CA LEU A 352 -10.62 3.24 12.03
C LEU A 352 -10.15 1.92 11.42
N LEU A 353 -9.24 1.97 10.45
CA LEU A 353 -8.64 0.78 9.87
C LEU A 353 -7.79 0.03 10.90
N LEU A 354 -6.88 0.73 11.59
CA LEU A 354 -5.96 0.13 12.54
C LEU A 354 -6.72 -0.54 13.69
N SER A 355 -7.72 0.14 14.26
CA SER A 355 -8.56 -0.39 15.33
C SER A 355 -9.35 -1.62 14.87
N THR A 356 -9.95 -1.57 13.68
CA THR A 356 -10.66 -2.69 13.05
C THR A 356 -9.73 -3.89 12.83
N ALA A 357 -8.51 -3.63 12.37
CA ALA A 357 -7.54 -4.68 12.06
C ALA A 357 -6.96 -5.31 13.32
N LEU A 358 -6.59 -4.51 14.33
CA LEU A 358 -6.15 -5.01 15.64
C LEU A 358 -7.20 -5.89 16.30
N GLY A 359 -8.48 -5.47 16.27
CA GLY A 359 -9.58 -6.27 16.81
C GLY A 359 -9.76 -7.63 16.13
N ARG A 360 -9.37 -7.76 14.87
CA ARG A 360 -9.51 -8.99 14.06
C ARG A 360 -8.22 -9.78 13.85
N ALA A 361 -7.06 -9.21 14.18
CA ALA A 361 -5.74 -9.84 14.04
C ALA A 361 -5.59 -11.14 14.84
N ARG A 362 -6.40 -11.33 15.89
CA ARG A 362 -6.41 -12.55 16.70
C ARG A 362 -6.94 -13.77 15.95
N SER A 363 -7.95 -13.58 15.12
CA SER A 363 -8.66 -14.69 14.46
C SER A 363 -8.15 -14.96 13.04
N ARG A 364 -7.46 -13.99 12.43
CA ARG A 364 -7.16 -14.00 11.00
C ARG A 364 -5.80 -13.35 10.71
N THR A 365 -4.90 -14.14 10.11
CA THR A 365 -3.53 -13.71 9.73
C THR A 365 -3.55 -12.53 8.77
N GLU A 366 -4.60 -12.40 7.96
CA GLU A 366 -4.79 -11.30 7.02
C GLU A 366 -4.72 -9.93 7.70
N TYR A 367 -5.32 -9.82 8.89
CA TYR A 367 -5.33 -8.57 9.65
C TYR A 367 -4.00 -8.28 10.34
N ILE A 368 -3.19 -9.31 10.64
CA ILE A 368 -1.80 -9.09 11.10
C ILE A 368 -1.00 -8.38 10.00
N ALA A 369 -1.17 -8.79 8.75
CA ALA A 369 -0.51 -8.15 7.62
C ALA A 369 -0.96 -6.71 7.42
N VAL A 370 -2.27 -6.44 7.54
CA VAL A 370 -2.81 -5.08 7.48
C VAL A 370 -2.16 -4.19 8.55
N VAL A 371 -2.16 -4.62 9.81
CA VAL A 371 -1.54 -3.86 10.90
C VAL A 371 -0.05 -3.64 10.65
N ALA A 372 0.68 -4.67 10.25
CA ALA A 372 2.12 -4.59 9.98
C ALA A 372 2.45 -3.60 8.85
N ILE A 373 1.70 -3.66 7.75
CA ILE A 373 1.87 -2.74 6.60
C ILE A 373 1.50 -1.32 6.99
N MET A 374 0.44 -1.13 7.78
CA MET A 374 0.09 0.19 8.29
C MET A 374 1.19 0.77 9.17
N VAL A 375 1.69 -0.01 10.13
CA VAL A 375 2.80 0.40 11.00
C VAL A 375 4.04 0.73 10.18
N LEU A 376 4.36 -0.08 9.17
CA LEU A 376 5.45 0.17 8.23
C LEU A 376 5.28 1.52 7.52
N VAL A 377 4.13 1.73 6.88
CA VAL A 377 3.83 2.95 6.11
C VAL A 377 3.88 4.18 7.02
N PHE A 378 3.21 4.14 8.17
CA PHE A 378 3.16 5.26 9.10
C PHE A 378 4.54 5.58 9.69
N SER A 379 5.37 4.56 9.94
CA SER A 379 6.75 4.76 10.41
C SER A 379 7.63 5.42 9.35
N MET A 380 7.47 5.03 8.08
CA MET A 380 8.19 5.68 6.98
C MET A 380 7.73 7.12 6.77
N ASP A 381 6.43 7.38 6.92
CA ASP A 381 5.83 8.68 6.65
C ASP A 381 6.29 9.80 7.60
N LEU A 382 6.82 9.43 8.78
CA LEU A 382 7.43 10.39 9.72
C LEU A 382 8.63 11.13 9.12
N THR A 383 9.35 10.52 8.18
CA THR A 383 10.63 11.03 7.65
C THR A 383 10.73 11.00 6.14
N GLU A 384 9.68 10.55 5.46
CA GLU A 384 9.54 10.51 4.01
C GLU A 384 8.09 10.82 3.64
N SER A 385 7.84 11.37 2.45
CA SER A 385 6.48 11.61 1.97
C SER A 385 5.98 10.38 1.21
N THR A 386 5.18 9.52 1.85
CA THR A 386 4.85 8.19 1.28
C THR A 386 3.36 7.88 1.21
N LEU A 387 2.54 8.39 2.13
CA LEU A 387 1.17 7.91 2.34
C LEU A 387 0.23 8.15 1.15
N PHE A 388 0.52 9.12 0.27
CA PHE A 388 -0.25 9.40 -0.95
C PHE A 388 0.54 9.28 -2.25
N PHE A 389 1.75 8.72 -2.19
CA PHE A 389 2.60 8.56 -3.37
C PHE A 389 2.63 7.10 -3.83
N GLY A 390 2.13 6.87 -5.05
CA GLY A 390 2.34 5.63 -5.80
C GLY A 390 1.94 4.36 -5.05
N ALA A 391 2.90 3.44 -4.91
CA ALA A 391 2.67 2.05 -4.50
C ALA A 391 2.17 1.92 -3.07
N MET A 392 2.52 2.86 -2.18
CA MET A 392 2.08 2.80 -0.79
C MET A 392 0.56 2.84 -0.69
N TRP A 393 -0.05 3.78 -1.43
CA TRP A 393 -1.49 3.95 -1.45
C TRP A 393 -2.17 2.69 -2.03
N LEU A 394 -1.69 2.19 -3.17
CA LEU A 394 -2.18 0.96 -3.77
C LEU A 394 -2.08 -0.24 -2.83
N ILE A 395 -0.91 -0.44 -2.21
CA ILE A 395 -0.62 -1.53 -1.28
C ILE A 395 -1.57 -1.47 -0.09
N VAL A 396 -1.72 -0.29 0.52
CA VAL A 396 -2.68 -0.07 1.60
C VAL A 396 -4.07 -0.54 1.17
N TRP A 397 -4.56 -0.17 -0.02
CA TRP A 397 -5.86 -0.59 -0.55
C TRP A 397 -5.99 -2.09 -0.87
N VAL A 398 -4.94 -2.70 -1.42
CA VAL A 398 -4.89 -4.15 -1.72
C VAL A 398 -4.99 -5.00 -0.44
N PHE A 399 -4.46 -4.50 0.67
CA PHE A 399 -4.49 -5.20 1.96
C PHE A 399 -5.69 -4.79 2.84
N LEU A 400 -6.22 -3.58 2.67
CA LEU A 400 -7.35 -2.98 3.39
C LEU A 400 -8.67 -3.75 3.33
N ALA A 401 -8.91 -4.51 2.26
CA ALA A 401 -10.16 -5.21 2.03
C ALA A 401 -9.98 -6.73 2.24
N PRO A 402 -10.12 -7.22 3.48
CA PRO A 402 -10.25 -8.66 3.76
C PRO A 402 -11.60 -9.23 3.27
N TYR A 403 -12.36 -8.50 2.45
CA TYR A 403 -13.64 -8.89 1.83
C TYR A 403 -13.51 -9.85 0.65
N GLY A 404 -12.35 -10.48 0.45
CA GLY A 404 -12.24 -11.54 -0.54
C GLY A 404 -13.18 -12.71 -0.18
N PRO A 405 -13.68 -13.49 -1.16
CA PRO A 405 -14.49 -14.66 -0.90
C PRO A 405 -13.77 -15.52 0.13
N SER A 406 -14.36 -15.62 1.33
CA SER A 406 -13.86 -16.50 2.36
C SER A 406 -13.95 -17.91 1.78
N THR A 407 -12.80 -18.57 1.63
CA THR A 407 -12.67 -19.96 1.16
C THR A 407 -13.52 -20.96 1.97
N HIS A 408 -14.10 -20.53 3.09
CA HIS A 408 -14.94 -21.31 3.97
C HIS A 408 -16.44 -21.37 3.63
N ARG A 409 -16.95 -20.61 2.65
CA ARG A 409 -18.40 -20.64 2.34
C ARG A 409 -18.84 -21.63 1.25
N SER A 410 -17.95 -22.22 0.47
CA SER A 410 -18.37 -23.05 -0.67
C SER A 410 -18.31 -24.57 -0.43
N HIS A 411 -17.55 -25.06 0.57
CA HIS A 411 -17.43 -26.51 0.78
C HIS A 411 -18.39 -27.10 1.83
N SER A 412 -18.74 -26.35 2.88
CA SER A 412 -19.70 -26.81 3.89
C SER A 412 -21.15 -26.67 3.42
N ALA A 413 -21.49 -25.57 2.75
CA ALA A 413 -22.82 -25.37 2.18
C ALA A 413 -23.14 -26.37 1.06
N ARG A 414 -22.19 -26.65 0.16
CA ARG A 414 -22.37 -27.69 -0.88
C ARG A 414 -22.53 -29.10 -0.33
N ARG A 415 -21.83 -29.45 0.76
CA ARG A 415 -21.96 -30.77 1.39
C ARG A 415 -23.27 -30.92 2.17
N ALA A 416 -23.75 -29.85 2.80
CA ALA A 416 -25.04 -29.85 3.48
C ALA A 416 -26.19 -30.00 2.48
N ASP A 417 -26.19 -29.22 1.38
CA ASP A 417 -27.23 -29.32 0.34
C ASP A 417 -27.24 -30.68 -0.36
N THR A 418 -26.08 -31.29 -0.65
CA THR A 418 -26.08 -32.64 -1.24
C THR A 418 -26.58 -33.71 -0.27
N ASN A 419 -26.25 -33.62 1.02
CA ASN A 419 -26.68 -34.63 1.99
C ASN A 419 -28.19 -34.52 2.31
N ASP A 420 -28.76 -33.32 2.30
CA ASP A 420 -30.20 -33.12 2.50
C ASP A 420 -31.02 -33.53 1.27
N VAL A 421 -30.51 -33.33 0.05
CA VAL A 421 -31.18 -33.81 -1.17
C VAL A 421 -31.18 -35.34 -1.25
N TYR A 422 -30.10 -36.01 -0.83
CA TYR A 422 -30.08 -37.48 -0.77
C TYR A 422 -30.96 -38.04 0.36
N SER A 423 -31.03 -37.38 1.52
CA SER A 423 -31.86 -37.85 2.65
C SER A 423 -33.37 -37.77 2.35
N LEU A 424 -33.81 -36.67 1.70
CA LEU A 424 -35.20 -36.46 1.27
C LEU A 424 -35.61 -37.44 0.15
N ALA A 425 -34.71 -37.76 -0.78
CA ALA A 425 -34.97 -38.73 -1.85
C ALA A 425 -35.09 -40.18 -1.32
N THR A 426 -34.36 -40.54 -0.26
CA THR A 426 -34.52 -41.84 0.41
C THR A 426 -35.77 -41.93 1.28
N GLN A 427 -36.22 -40.82 1.89
CA GLN A 427 -37.46 -40.83 2.68
C GLN A 427 -38.72 -40.97 1.82
N GLN A 428 -38.73 -40.45 0.59
CA GLN A 428 -39.88 -40.60 -0.33
C GLN A 428 -39.96 -41.96 -1.02
N ARG A 429 -38.91 -42.80 -0.99
CA ARG A 429 -38.96 -44.18 -1.54
C ARG A 429 -39.22 -45.27 -0.49
N GLY A 430 -39.24 -44.92 0.80
CA GLY A 430 -39.45 -45.87 1.91
C GLY A 430 -40.83 -45.82 2.57
N GLY A 431 -41.74 -44.97 2.08
CA GLY A 431 -43.03 -44.72 2.72
C GLY A 431 -44.21 -44.75 1.75
N ARG A 432 -44.68 -45.97 1.46
CA ARG A 432 -45.93 -46.35 0.79
C ARG A 432 -46.09 -46.05 -0.70
#